data_AF-A0AA89ALM5-F1
#
_entry.id   AF-A0AA89ALM5-F1
#
_cell.length_a   1.000
_cell.length_b   1.000
_cell.length_c   1.000
_cell.angle_alpha   90.00
_cell.angle_beta   90.00
_cell.angle_gamma   90.00
#
_symmetry.space_group_name_H-M   'P 1'
#
loop_
_entity.id
_entity.type
_entity.pdbx_description
1 polymer ?
#
loop_
_entity_poly.entity_id
_entity_poly.type
_entity_poly.pdbx_seq_one_letter_code
_entity_poly.pdbx_strand_id
1 'polypeptide(L)'
;MECNHLFVVLYYRLEMGREVRGMTKKLRESLSKMLTSFPVATGRLLKDPKERWMIKCNDAGVRMVEATAKGSVEEWLRNVDREEELKLVHWEEMFRKPYYWSTFYVQLTEFEEGGLAIGLSCTQLLANPPCMTMLIKAWADTTLGRKMISPPLFHPLPP
;
A
#
# COMPACT_ATOMS: atom_id res chain seq x y z
N MET A 1 10.32 21.53 -4.12
CA MET A 1 9.00 20.90 -4.27
C MET A 1 8.73 20.14 -3.00
N GLU A 2 7.73 20.57 -2.23
CA GLU A 2 7.23 19.78 -1.11
C GLU A 2 6.63 18.49 -1.69
N CYS A 3 7.18 17.34 -1.30
CA CYS A 3 6.62 16.05 -1.69
C CYS A 3 5.39 15.80 -0.82
N ASN A 4 4.22 16.19 -1.33
CA ASN A 4 2.97 15.83 -0.69
C ASN A 4 2.76 14.32 -0.80
N HIS A 5 2.30 13.70 0.29
CA HIS A 5 1.96 12.29 0.35
C HIS A 5 0.47 12.09 0.11
N LEU A 6 0.12 10.98 -0.53
CA LEU A 6 -1.24 10.46 -0.63
C LEU A 6 -1.39 9.35 0.41
N PHE A 7 -2.42 9.44 1.24
CA PHE A 7 -2.74 8.46 2.28
C PHE A 7 -4.15 7.92 2.05
N VAL A 8 -4.31 6.61 2.20
CA VAL A 8 -5.61 5.93 2.21
C VAL A 8 -5.61 4.93 3.36
N VAL A 9 -6.66 4.98 4.18
CA VAL A 9 -6.91 3.97 5.23
C VAL A 9 -8.23 3.28 4.92
N LEU A 10 -8.21 1.95 4.93
CA LEU A 10 -9.38 1.09 4.76
C LEU A 10 -9.63 0.33 6.04
N TYR A 11 -10.84 0.44 6.59
CA TYR A 11 -11.26 -0.24 7.81
C TYR A 11 -12.11 -1.46 7.48
N TYR A 12 -11.80 -2.59 8.11
CA TYR A 12 -12.52 -3.84 7.94
C TYR A 12 -12.97 -4.37 9.31
N ARG A 13 -14.27 -4.61 9.44
CA ARG A 13 -14.83 -5.35 10.57
C ARG A 13 -14.59 -6.84 10.35
N LEU A 14 -13.96 -7.48 11.32
CA LEU A 14 -13.69 -8.92 11.33
C LEU A 14 -14.00 -9.44 12.73
N GLU A 15 -14.71 -10.57 12.82
CA GLU A 15 -14.96 -11.18 14.12
C GLU A 15 -13.70 -11.86 14.68
N MET A 16 -13.59 -11.86 16.01
CA MET A 16 -12.45 -12.43 16.72
C MET A 16 -12.34 -13.95 16.48
N GLY A 17 -11.19 -14.41 15.98
CA GLY A 17 -10.95 -15.85 15.75
C GLY A 17 -9.71 -16.19 14.93
N ARG A 18 -9.58 -17.46 14.53
CA ARG A 18 -8.47 -17.97 13.67
C ARG A 18 -8.35 -17.25 12.32
N GLU A 19 -9.38 -16.51 11.91
CA GLU A 19 -9.46 -15.84 10.61
C GLU A 19 -8.48 -14.66 10.49
N VAL A 20 -8.24 -13.90 11.56
CA VAL A 20 -7.35 -12.72 11.53
C VAL A 20 -5.89 -13.14 11.32
N ARG A 21 -5.40 -14.13 12.09
CA ARG A 21 -4.01 -14.63 12.00
C ARG A 21 -3.68 -15.25 10.63
N GLY A 22 -4.68 -15.73 9.89
CA GLY A 22 -4.54 -16.18 8.51
C GLY A 22 -4.65 -15.05 7.47
N MET A 23 -5.34 -13.97 7.81
CA MET A 23 -5.64 -12.86 6.91
C MET A 23 -4.38 -12.08 6.53
N THR A 24 -3.53 -11.73 7.50
CA THR A 24 -2.27 -10.99 7.23
C THR A 24 -1.35 -11.76 6.29
N LYS A 25 -1.21 -13.07 6.49
CA LYS A 25 -0.46 -13.94 5.57
C LYS A 25 -1.09 -13.94 4.17
N LYS A 26 -2.42 -14.10 4.08
CA LYS A 26 -3.15 -14.08 2.80
C LYS A 26 -2.99 -12.75 2.06
N LEU A 27 -3.08 -11.63 2.77
CA LEU A 27 -2.91 -10.28 2.23
C LEU A 27 -1.49 -10.05 1.72
N ARG A 28 -0.48 -10.51 2.46
CA ARG A 28 0.93 -10.43 2.04
C ARG A 28 1.20 -11.25 0.78
N GLU A 29 0.70 -12.49 0.74
CA GLU A 29 0.86 -13.38 -0.43
C GLU A 29 0.12 -12.82 -1.66
N SER A 30 -1.10 -12.32 -1.48
CA SER A 30 -1.87 -11.72 -2.57
C SER A 30 -1.28 -10.40 -3.05
N LEU A 31 -0.69 -9.59 -2.15
CA LEU A 31 0.03 -8.37 -2.51
C LEU A 31 1.23 -8.70 -3.40
N SER A 32 2.06 -9.67 -2.97
CA SER A 32 3.20 -10.15 -3.76
C SER A 32 2.78 -10.61 -5.16
N LYS A 33 1.71 -11.41 -5.24
CA LYS A 33 1.15 -11.87 -6.52
C LYS A 33 0.65 -10.69 -7.38
N MET A 34 -0.09 -9.75 -6.79
CA MET A 34 -0.63 -8.59 -7.51
C MET A 34 0.49 -7.71 -8.08
N LEU A 35 1.56 -7.49 -7.30
CA LEU A 35 2.67 -6.61 -7.66
C LEU A 35 3.43 -7.07 -8.92
N THR A 36 3.30 -8.33 -9.32
CA THR A 36 3.83 -8.81 -10.62
C THR A 36 3.23 -8.07 -11.83
N SER A 37 2.00 -7.53 -11.68
CA SER A 37 1.34 -6.70 -12.69
C SER A 37 1.64 -5.19 -12.53
N PHE A 38 2.38 -4.78 -11.50
CA PHE A 38 2.65 -3.38 -11.12
C PHE A 38 4.15 -3.14 -10.90
N PRO A 39 5.00 -3.29 -11.94
CA PRO A 39 6.47 -3.13 -11.79
C PRO A 39 6.88 -1.71 -11.35
N VAL A 40 6.06 -0.72 -11.65
CA VAL A 40 6.24 0.67 -11.18
C VAL A 40 6.16 0.75 -9.65
N ALA A 41 5.30 -0.05 -9.04
CA ALA A 41 5.12 -0.08 -7.59
C ALA A 41 6.26 -0.81 -6.85
N THR A 42 7.02 -1.67 -7.53
CA THR A 42 8.18 -2.38 -6.97
C THR A 42 9.51 -1.72 -7.31
N GLY A 43 9.50 -0.66 -8.13
CA GLY A 43 10.70 0.05 -8.57
C GLY A 43 11.25 1.07 -7.58
N ARG A 44 12.20 1.89 -8.05
CA ARG A 44 12.79 3.00 -7.29
C ARG A 44 12.81 4.28 -8.11
N LEU A 45 12.54 5.40 -7.44
CA LEU A 45 12.64 6.73 -8.04
C LEU A 45 14.10 7.09 -8.31
N LEU A 46 14.33 7.72 -9.45
CA LEU A 46 15.60 8.36 -9.82
C LEU A 46 15.33 9.59 -10.66
N LYS A 47 16.39 10.36 -10.89
CA LYS A 47 16.43 11.38 -11.91
C LYS A 47 17.33 10.96 -13.06
N ASP A 48 16.90 11.21 -14.28
CA ASP A 48 17.74 11.04 -15.46
C ASP A 48 18.82 12.14 -15.54
N PRO A 49 19.78 12.07 -16.48
CA PRO A 49 20.81 13.11 -16.65
C PRO A 49 20.26 14.51 -16.98
N LYS A 50 18.97 14.63 -17.32
CA LYS A 50 18.26 15.89 -17.58
C LYS A 50 17.40 16.31 -16.38
N GLU A 51 17.65 15.73 -15.20
CA GLU A 51 16.93 16.00 -13.95
C GLU A 51 15.43 15.64 -13.96
N ARG A 52 14.99 14.80 -14.90
CA ARG A 52 13.59 14.36 -14.99
C ARG A 52 13.35 13.13 -14.13
N TRP A 53 12.24 13.13 -13.39
CA TRP A 53 11.83 11.99 -12.58
C TRP A 53 11.54 10.76 -13.45
N MET A 54 12.08 9.62 -13.04
CA MET A 54 11.88 8.32 -13.65
C MET A 54 11.79 7.24 -12.58
N ILE A 55 11.20 6.11 -12.93
CA ILE A 55 11.12 4.93 -12.07
C ILE A 55 11.92 3.81 -12.73
N LYS A 56 12.94 3.32 -12.03
CA LYS A 56 13.66 2.11 -12.43
C LYS A 56 12.91 0.92 -11.85
N CYS A 57 12.27 0.14 -12.70
CA CYS A 57 11.65 -1.13 -12.35
C CYS A 57 12.76 -2.18 -12.09
N ASN A 58 13.24 -2.25 -10.86
CA ASN A 58 14.31 -3.15 -10.43
C ASN A 58 13.85 -4.18 -9.40
N ASP A 59 12.54 -4.43 -9.30
CA ASP A 59 11.92 -5.37 -8.38
C ASP A 59 12.43 -5.28 -6.94
N ALA A 60 12.76 -4.06 -6.50
CA ALA A 60 13.21 -3.79 -5.14
C ALA A 60 12.08 -3.90 -4.10
N GLY A 61 10.86 -4.14 -4.55
CA GLY A 61 9.70 -4.46 -3.74
C GLY A 61 9.05 -3.23 -3.09
N VAL A 62 7.97 -3.51 -2.35
CA VAL A 62 7.18 -2.55 -1.57
C VAL A 62 7.46 -2.77 -0.09
N ARG A 63 7.54 -1.69 0.70
CA ARG A 63 7.65 -1.79 2.16
C ARG A 63 6.27 -2.08 2.76
N MET A 64 6.16 -3.22 3.43
CA MET A 64 4.97 -3.66 4.17
C MET A 64 5.28 -3.70 5.65
N VAL A 65 4.47 -3.05 6.47
CA VAL A 65 4.58 -3.00 7.93
C VAL A 65 3.39 -3.73 8.54
N GLU A 66 3.64 -4.57 9.52
CA GLU A 66 2.61 -5.23 10.32
C GLU A 66 2.62 -4.58 11.72
N ALA A 67 1.44 -4.21 12.23
CA ALA A 67 1.25 -3.52 13.49
C ALA A 67 0.00 -4.05 14.23
N THR A 68 -0.10 -3.72 15.51
CA THR A 68 -1.24 -4.07 16.35
C THR A 68 -1.74 -2.84 17.10
N ALA A 69 -3.05 -2.64 17.14
CA ALA A 69 -3.72 -1.59 17.89
C ALA A 69 -4.60 -2.19 18.99
N LYS A 70 -4.66 -1.52 20.14
CA LYS A 70 -5.56 -1.91 21.24
C LYS A 70 -7.01 -1.57 20.89
N GLY A 71 -7.95 -2.31 21.44
CA GLY A 71 -9.39 -2.10 21.22
C GLY A 71 -9.89 -2.73 19.93
N SER A 72 -11.10 -2.35 19.52
CA SER A 72 -11.76 -2.78 18.27
C SER A 72 -11.78 -1.67 17.22
N VAL A 73 -11.97 -2.02 15.95
CA VAL A 73 -12.20 -1.03 14.89
C VAL A 73 -13.42 -0.15 15.20
N GLU A 74 -14.46 -0.71 15.82
CA GLU A 74 -15.67 0.02 16.22
C GLU A 74 -15.39 1.08 17.27
N GLU A 75 -14.56 0.76 18.26
CA GLU A 75 -14.16 1.70 19.30
C GLU A 75 -13.25 2.79 18.73
N TRP A 76 -12.28 2.39 17.90
CA TRP A 76 -11.37 3.31 17.21
C TRP A 76 -12.13 4.37 16.41
N LEU A 77 -13.08 3.96 15.57
CA LEU A 77 -13.86 4.85 14.70
C LEU A 77 -14.76 5.84 15.46
N ARG A 78 -15.02 5.65 16.76
CA ARG A 78 -15.81 6.60 17.57
C ARG A 78 -15.05 7.88 17.89
N ASN A 79 -13.74 7.80 18.04
CA ASN A 79 -12.91 8.89 18.55
C ASN A 79 -11.69 9.21 17.68
N VAL A 80 -11.50 8.50 16.55
CA VAL A 80 -10.35 8.72 15.66
C VAL A 80 -10.36 10.15 15.12
N ASP A 81 -9.23 10.83 15.29
CA ASP A 81 -8.93 12.07 14.61
C ASP A 81 -7.88 11.85 13.52
N ARG A 82 -7.48 12.94 12.84
CA ARG A 82 -6.50 12.88 11.76
C ARG A 82 -5.12 12.40 12.23
N GLU A 83 -4.68 12.78 13.43
CA GLU A 83 -3.35 12.41 13.93
C GLU A 83 -3.31 10.93 14.33
N GLU A 84 -4.39 10.43 14.93
CA GLU A 84 -4.56 9.01 15.22
C GLU A 84 -4.65 8.19 13.93
N GLU A 85 -5.42 8.63 12.93
CA GLU A 85 -5.53 7.93 11.64
C GLU A 85 -4.18 7.85 10.91
N LEU A 86 -3.34 8.88 11.02
CA LEU A 86 -1.99 8.85 10.46
C LEU A 86 -1.10 7.77 11.08
N LYS A 87 -1.39 7.27 12.30
CA LYS A 87 -0.66 6.13 12.89
C LYS A 87 -0.94 4.81 12.17
N LEU A 88 -2.02 4.74 11.38
CA LEU A 88 -2.40 3.57 10.60
C LEU A 88 -1.74 3.52 9.22
N VAL A 89 -0.97 4.54 8.85
CA VAL A 89 -0.19 4.59 7.61
C VAL A 89 1.30 4.70 7.91
N HIS A 90 2.10 3.92 7.20
CA HIS A 90 3.55 4.07 7.21
C HIS A 90 3.99 4.89 5.99
N TRP A 91 4.88 5.85 6.19
CA TRP A 91 5.58 6.58 5.13
C TRP A 91 6.96 6.99 5.63
N GLU A 92 7.83 7.36 4.69
CA GLU A 92 9.16 7.85 5.02
C GLU A 92 9.45 9.12 4.23
N GLU A 93 10.09 10.07 4.88
CA GLU A 93 10.59 11.26 4.20
C GLU A 93 11.79 10.89 3.33
N MET A 94 11.71 11.27 2.06
CA MET A 94 12.72 10.95 1.06
C MET A 94 13.98 11.82 1.25
N PHE A 95 14.86 11.42 2.17
CA PHE A 95 16.12 12.12 2.36
C PHE A 95 17.20 11.68 1.35
N ARG A 96 17.93 12.67 0.81
CA ARG A 96 19.13 12.53 -0.04
C ARG A 96 18.92 11.81 -1.38
N LYS A 97 18.84 10.48 -1.37
CA LYS A 97 18.84 9.64 -2.58
C LYS A 97 17.49 8.92 -2.70
N PRO A 98 16.63 9.33 -3.65
CA PRO A 98 15.32 8.71 -3.91
C PRO A 98 15.37 7.19 -4.09
N TYR A 99 16.51 6.67 -4.56
CA TYR A 99 16.73 5.27 -4.87
C TYR A 99 16.57 4.30 -3.68
N TYR A 100 16.73 4.77 -2.43
CA TYR A 100 16.61 3.90 -1.25
C TYR A 100 15.18 3.79 -0.72
N TRP A 101 14.27 4.63 -1.18
CA TRP A 101 12.93 4.77 -0.64
C TRP A 101 11.94 3.97 -1.49
N SER A 102 10.97 3.34 -0.81
CA SER A 102 9.92 2.59 -1.49
C SER A 102 9.01 3.56 -2.25
N THR A 103 8.51 3.15 -3.42
CA THR A 103 7.54 3.96 -4.17
C THR A 103 6.16 3.90 -3.50
N PHE A 104 5.76 2.73 -3.02
CA PHE A 104 4.55 2.53 -2.24
C PHE A 104 4.86 1.94 -0.87
N TYR A 105 3.99 2.20 0.08
CA TYR A 105 4.03 1.64 1.43
C TYR A 105 2.67 1.06 1.77
N VAL A 106 2.69 -0.06 2.49
CA VAL A 106 1.50 -0.72 3.02
C VAL A 106 1.70 -0.94 4.51
N GLN A 107 0.68 -0.64 5.31
CA GLN A 107 0.62 -1.01 6.72
C GLN A 107 -0.64 -1.83 6.97
N LEU A 108 -0.47 -3.00 7.58
CA LEU A 108 -1.57 -3.82 8.11
C LEU A 108 -1.58 -3.65 9.63
N THR A 109 -2.69 -3.15 10.15
CA THR A 109 -2.88 -2.96 11.60
C THR A 109 -4.03 -3.82 12.09
N GLU A 110 -3.71 -4.88 12.82
CA GLU A 110 -4.71 -5.75 13.47
C GLU A 110 -5.18 -5.12 14.79
N PHE A 111 -6.49 -5.14 15.05
CA PHE A 111 -7.07 -4.64 16.30
C PHE A 111 -7.26 -5.80 17.28
N GLU A 112 -6.77 -5.66 18.51
CA GLU A 112 -6.75 -6.73 19.52
C GLU A 112 -8.14 -7.30 19.84
N GLU A 113 -9.18 -6.47 19.77
CA GLU A 113 -10.57 -6.87 20.04
C GLU A 113 -11.40 -7.10 18.77
N GLY A 114 -10.78 -6.96 17.59
CA GLY A 114 -11.40 -7.31 16.32
C GLY A 114 -11.29 -6.24 15.24
N GLY A 115 -11.13 -6.71 14.01
CA GLY A 115 -10.99 -5.87 12.82
C GLY A 115 -9.55 -5.64 12.37
N LEU A 116 -9.43 -4.97 11.22
CA LEU A 116 -8.18 -4.71 10.52
C LEU A 116 -8.25 -3.31 9.87
N ALA A 117 -7.18 -2.54 9.99
CA ALA A 117 -6.95 -1.38 9.13
C ALA A 117 -5.84 -1.67 8.12
N ILE A 118 -6.07 -1.27 6.87
CA ILE A 118 -5.08 -1.32 5.79
C ILE A 118 -4.74 0.12 5.41
N GLY A 119 -3.54 0.56 5.76
CA GLY A 119 -2.98 1.83 5.36
C GLY A 119 -2.15 1.71 4.09
N LEU A 120 -2.37 2.61 3.13
CA LEU A 120 -1.56 2.75 1.93
C LEU A 120 -1.00 4.16 1.85
N SER A 121 0.27 4.29 1.50
CA SER A 121 0.88 5.58 1.23
C SER A 121 1.82 5.57 0.03
N CYS A 122 1.91 6.72 -0.64
CA CYS A 122 2.93 7.00 -1.66
C CYS A 122 3.09 8.52 -1.79
N THR A 123 4.15 8.98 -2.44
CA THR A 123 4.24 10.40 -2.86
C THR A 123 3.25 10.66 -4.01
N GLN A 124 2.68 11.87 -4.07
CA GLN A 124 1.81 12.33 -5.17
C GLN A 124 2.52 12.31 -6.53
N LEU A 125 3.86 12.27 -6.56
CA LEU A 125 4.62 12.06 -7.80
C LEU A 125 4.33 10.72 -8.47
N LEU A 126 3.88 9.71 -7.71
CA LEU A 126 3.72 8.34 -8.18
C LEU A 126 2.28 7.97 -8.54
N ALA A 127 1.31 8.53 -7.83
CA ALA A 127 -0.08 8.19 -8.03
C ALA A 127 -1.01 9.34 -7.63
N ASN A 128 -2.14 9.39 -8.33
CA ASN A 128 -3.31 10.16 -7.94
C ASN A 128 -4.38 9.21 -7.33
N PRO A 129 -5.48 9.72 -6.77
CA PRO A 129 -6.51 8.88 -6.16
C PRO A 129 -7.08 7.79 -7.11
N PRO A 130 -7.39 8.06 -8.39
CA PRO A 130 -7.79 7.00 -9.33
C PRO A 130 -6.77 5.86 -9.47
N CYS A 131 -5.48 6.18 -9.59
CA CYS A 131 -4.42 5.17 -9.64
C CYS A 131 -4.38 4.33 -8.35
N MET A 132 -4.53 4.97 -7.18
CA MET A 132 -4.56 4.27 -5.89
C MET A 132 -5.78 3.33 -5.82
N THR A 133 -6.96 3.79 -6.25
CA THR A 133 -8.18 2.97 -6.32
C THR A 133 -8.01 1.76 -7.25
N MET A 134 -7.34 1.93 -8.39
CA MET A 134 -7.03 0.81 -9.29
C MET A 134 -6.11 -0.23 -8.64
N LEU A 135 -5.09 0.22 -7.90
CA LEU A 135 -4.18 -0.67 -7.17
C LEU A 135 -4.92 -1.42 -6.06
N ILE A 136 -5.75 -0.73 -5.28
CA ILE A 136 -6.61 -1.34 -4.24
C ILE A 136 -7.55 -2.37 -4.86
N LYS A 137 -8.21 -2.03 -5.96
CA LYS A 137 -9.12 -2.95 -6.67
C LYS A 137 -8.37 -4.19 -7.18
N ALA A 138 -7.22 -4.01 -7.82
CA ALA A 138 -6.41 -5.11 -8.32
C ALA A 138 -5.92 -6.03 -7.19
N TRP A 139 -5.56 -5.46 -6.03
CA TRP A 139 -5.18 -6.23 -4.85
C TRP A 139 -6.36 -7.00 -4.27
N ALA A 140 -7.54 -6.37 -4.15
CA ALA A 140 -8.76 -7.03 -3.70
C ALA A 140 -9.17 -8.18 -4.64
N ASP A 141 -9.16 -7.96 -5.95
CA ASP A 141 -9.46 -8.98 -6.95
C ASP A 141 -8.50 -10.17 -6.82
N THR A 142 -7.19 -9.90 -6.69
CA THR A 142 -6.16 -10.95 -6.50
C THR A 142 -6.36 -11.73 -5.19
N THR A 143 -6.69 -11.03 -4.10
CA THR A 143 -6.93 -11.63 -2.77
C THR A 143 -8.16 -12.53 -2.76
N LEU A 144 -9.19 -12.17 -3.54
CA LEU A 144 -10.43 -12.92 -3.69
C LEU A 144 -10.38 -14.01 -4.78
N GLY A 145 -9.24 -14.18 -5.45
CA GLY A 145 -9.09 -15.14 -6.56
C GLY A 145 -9.84 -14.75 -7.84
N ARG A 146 -10.24 -13.48 -7.96
CA ARG A 146 -10.90 -12.94 -9.15
C ARG A 146 -9.87 -12.58 -10.22
N LYS A 147 -10.31 -12.54 -11.48
CA LYS A 147 -9.46 -12.08 -12.59
C LYS A 147 -9.29 -10.56 -12.50
N MET A 148 -8.04 -10.09 -12.54
CA MET A 148 -7.73 -8.66 -12.63
C MET A 148 -8.26 -8.12 -13.97
N ILE A 149 -9.22 -7.19 -13.91
CA ILE A 149 -9.97 -6.73 -15.11
C ILE A 149 -9.15 -5.75 -15.97
N SER A 150 -8.11 -5.13 -15.41
CA SER A 150 -7.17 -4.31 -16.18
C SER A 150 -5.81 -4.21 -15.46
N PRO A 151 -4.71 -4.72 -16.04
CA PRO A 151 -3.39 -4.32 -15.56
C PRO A 151 -3.19 -2.82 -15.83
N PRO A 152 -2.47 -2.08 -14.97
CA PRO A 152 -2.24 -0.63 -15.10
C PRO A 152 -1.34 -0.27 -16.30
N LEU A 153 -0.81 -1.27 -16.99
CA LEU A 153 0.16 -1.09 -18.04
C LEU A 153 -0.54 -0.77 -19.36
N PHE A 154 -0.33 0.46 -19.83
CA PHE A 154 -0.68 0.86 -21.20
C PHE A 154 0.20 0.17 -22.26
N HIS A 155 1.27 -0.51 -21.85
CA HIS A 155 2.19 -1.23 -22.73
C HIS A 155 2.46 -2.65 -22.21
N PRO A 156 2.42 -3.68 -23.06
CA PRO A 156 2.81 -5.03 -22.67
C PRO A 156 4.25 -5.03 -22.14
N LEU A 157 4.50 -5.82 -21.09
CA LEU A 157 5.86 -6.05 -20.62
C LEU A 157 6.65 -6.73 -21.75
N PRO A 158 7.93 -6.37 -21.95
CA PRO A 158 8.79 -7.12 -22.86
C PRO A 158 8.84 -8.59 -22.42
N PRO A 159 8.98 -9.52 -23.39
CA PRO A 159 9.01 -10.96 -23.13
C PRO A 159 10.20 -11.39 -22.25
#